data_AF-A0A1I7KUY0-F1
#
_entry.id   AF-A0A1I7KUY0-F1
#
_cell.length_a   1.000
_cell.length_b   1.000
_cell.length_c   1.000
_cell.angle_alpha   90.00
_cell.angle_beta   90.00
_cell.angle_gamma   90.00
#
_symmetry.space_group_name_H-M   'P 1'
#
loop_
_entity.id
_entity.type
_entity.pdbx_description
1 polymer ?
#
loop_
_entity_poly.entity_id
_entity_poly.type
_entity_poly.pdbx_seq_one_letter_code
_entity_poly.pdbx_strand_id
1 'polypeptide(L)' 'MKQTSGPARKPAEAVIKDIRRATRRQFSSEEKIRIVLEGLRGEDSIAELCRREGIASSMYYGWSKEFLEAGKK' A
#
# COMPACT_ATOMS: atom_id res chain seq x y z
N MET A 1 -35.76 35.05 -15.83
CA MET A 1 -35.49 33.75 -15.19
C MET A 1 -34.01 33.46 -15.30
N LYS A 2 -33.27 33.42 -14.18
CA LYS A 2 -31.84 33.12 -14.17
C LYS A 2 -31.67 31.62 -13.94
N GLN A 3 -31.31 30.88 -14.99
CA GLN A 3 -30.97 29.47 -14.87
C GLN A 3 -29.58 29.39 -14.22
N THR A 4 -29.53 29.07 -12.93
CA THR A 4 -28.27 28.70 -12.26
C THR A 4 -27.94 27.27 -12.64
N SER A 5 -26.91 27.09 -13.46
CA SER A 5 -26.29 25.80 -13.75
C SER A 5 -26.02 25.04 -12.46
N GLY A 6 -26.53 23.80 -12.37
CA GLY A 6 -26.25 22.88 -11.27
C GLY A 6 -24.76 22.60 -11.09
N PRO A 7 -24.34 22.00 -9.97
CA PRO A 7 -22.93 21.82 -9.65
C PRO A 7 -22.20 21.07 -10.77
N ALA A 8 -21.11 21.67 -11.27
CA ALA A 8 -20.27 21.06 -12.29
C ALA A 8 -19.73 19.72 -11.78
N ARG A 9 -19.94 18.65 -12.55
CA ARG A 9 -19.36 17.33 -12.24
C ARG A 9 -17.83 17.47 -12.20
N LYS A 10 -17.18 16.79 -11.25
CA LYS A 10 -15.71 16.77 -11.15
C LYS A 10 -15.10 16.30 -12.48
N PRO A 11 -13.92 16.82 -12.86
CA PRO A 11 -13.22 16.36 -14.06
C PRO A 11 -12.88 14.87 -13.93
N ALA A 12 -12.86 14.16 -15.06
CA ALA A 12 -12.71 12.70 -15.10
C ALA A 12 -11.40 12.24 -14.43
N GLU A 13 -10.33 13.01 -14.58
CA GLU A 13 -9.01 12.75 -14.00
C GLU A 13 -9.07 12.75 -12.46
N ALA A 14 -9.84 13.67 -11.87
CA ALA A 14 -10.02 13.73 -10.42
C ALA A 14 -10.80 12.51 -9.93
N VAL A 15 -11.85 12.10 -10.65
CA VAL A 15 -12.63 10.91 -10.32
C VAL A 15 -11.77 9.64 -10.40
N ILE A 16 -10.95 9.48 -11.44
CA ILE A 16 -10.03 8.34 -11.58
C ILE A 16 -9.01 8.30 -10.44
N LYS A 17 -8.47 9.47 -10.06
CA LYS A 17 -7.53 9.57 -8.91
C LYS A 17 -8.20 9.17 -7.61
N ASP A 18 -9.44 9.61 -7.37
CA ASP A 18 -10.21 9.26 -6.18
C ASP A 18 -10.50 7.75 -6.14
N ILE A 19 -10.90 7.15 -7.26
CA ILE A 19 -11.11 5.69 -7.38
C ILE A 19 -9.82 4.94 -7.04
N ARG A 20 -8.69 5.29 -7.67
CA ARG A 20 -7.39 4.63 -7.42
C ARG A 20 -6.97 4.72 -5.95
N ARG A 21 -7.29 5.82 -5.27
CA ARG A 21 -7.01 5.99 -3.84
C ARG A 21 -7.93 5.12 -2.99
N ALA A 22 -9.23 5.11 -3.30
CA ALA A 22 -10.23 4.35 -2.56
C ALA A 22 -10.04 2.83 -2.70
N THR A 23 -9.64 2.35 -3.89
CA THR A 23 -9.40 0.92 -4.16
C THR A 23 -7.97 0.48 -3.85
N ARG A 24 -7.12 1.35 -3.28
CA ARG A 24 -5.75 0.96 -2.92
C ARG A 24 -5.77 -0.08 -1.81
N ARG A 25 -5.13 -1.22 -2.03
CA ARG A 25 -4.94 -2.27 -1.02
C ARG A 25 -4.30 -1.66 0.24
N GLN A 26 -4.95 -1.89 1.38
CA GLN A 26 -4.43 -1.56 2.70
C GLN A 26 -3.88 -2.84 3.31
N PHE A 27 -2.73 -2.73 3.98
CA PHE A 27 -2.14 -3.82 4.74
C PHE A 27 -2.27 -3.48 6.22
N SER A 28 -2.87 -4.38 6.98
CA SER A 28 -2.89 -4.30 8.44
C SER A 28 -1.47 -4.40 9.01
N SER A 29 -1.28 -3.91 10.24
CA SER A 29 0.02 -4.05 10.92
C SER A 29 0.42 -5.52 11.08
N GLU A 30 -0.55 -6.40 11.35
CA GLU A 30 -0.33 -7.84 11.48
C GLU A 30 0.16 -8.47 10.16
N GLU A 31 -0.46 -8.13 9.02
CA GLU A 31 0.01 -8.61 7.71
C GLU A 31 1.43 -8.12 7.40
N LYS A 32 1.72 -6.83 7.66
CA LYS A 32 3.07 -6.30 7.45
C LYS A 32 4.10 -7.05 8.28
N ILE A 33 3.82 -7.27 9.56
CA ILE A 33 4.71 -8.00 10.47
C ILE A 33 4.92 -9.44 9.99
N ARG A 34 3.85 -10.14 9.60
CA ARG A 34 3.94 -11.51 9.08
C ARG A 34 4.89 -11.60 7.88
N ILE A 35 4.72 -10.71 6.91
CA ILE A 35 5.53 -10.68 5.69
C ILE A 35 7.00 -10.35 6.03
N VAL A 36 7.25 -9.39 6.92
CA VAL A 36 8.61 -9.04 7.36
C VAL A 36 9.29 -10.23 8.04
N LEU A 37 8.60 -10.90 8.96
CA LEU A 37 9.15 -12.05 9.69
C LEU A 37 9.49 -13.21 8.74
N GLU A 38 8.64 -13.46 7.75
CA GLU A 38 8.89 -14.47 6.73
C GLU A 38 10.11 -14.14 5.87
N GLY A 39 10.25 -12.89 5.42
CA GLY A 39 11.43 -12.45 4.67
C GLY A 39 12.72 -12.48 5.49
N LEU A 40 12.64 -12.21 6.81
CA LEU A 40 13.78 -12.34 7.73
C LEU A 40 14.17 -13.80 7.97
N ARG A 41 13.22 -14.73 7.86
CA ARG A 41 13.50 -16.16 7.98
C ARG A 41 14.35 -16.69 6.82
N GLY A 42 14.21 -16.10 5.63
CA GLY A 42 15.04 -16.40 4.48
C GLY A 42 14.78 -17.75 3.82
N GLU A 43 13.57 -18.32 3.99
CA GLU A 43 13.16 -19.55 3.31
C GLU A 43 12.96 -19.33 1.80
N ASP A 44 12.34 -18.21 1.41
CA ASP A 44 12.16 -17.77 0.03
C ASP A 44 13.04 -16.55 -0.26
N SER A 45 13.36 -16.30 -1.53
CA SER A 45 13.96 -15.01 -1.89
C SER A 45 12.95 -13.87 -1.66
N ILE A 46 13.44 -12.69 -1.27
CA ILE A 46 12.57 -11.50 -1.07
C ILE A 46 11.73 -11.19 -2.33
N ALA A 47 12.28 -11.46 -3.51
CA ALA A 47 11.57 -11.27 -4.77
C ALA A 47 10.38 -12.23 -4.94
N GLU A 48 10.51 -13.49 -4.52
CA GLU A 48 9.42 -14.48 -4.55
C GLU A 48 8.33 -14.14 -3.54
N LEU A 49 8.74 -13.81 -2.31
CA LEU A 49 7.84 -13.35 -1.26
C LEU A 49 7.03 -12.12 -1.71
N CYS A 50 7.71 -11.11 -2.28
CA CYS A 50 7.04 -9.90 -2.77
C CYS A 50 6.01 -10.20 -3.87
N ARG A 51 6.31 -11.13 -4.79
CA ARG A 51 5.37 -11.55 -5.85
C ARG A 51 4.16 -12.27 -5.27
N ARG A 52 4.36 -13.19 -4.32
CA ARG A 52 3.28 -13.94 -3.67
C ARG A 52 2.35 -13.02 -2.89
N GLU A 53 2.92 -12.08 -2.14
CA GLU A 53 2.17 -11.16 -1.30
C GLU A 53 1.58 -9.98 -2.08
N GLY A 54 1.95 -9.80 -3.35
CA GLY A 54 1.48 -8.71 -4.20
C GLY A 54 1.99 -7.34 -3.72
N ILE A 55 3.24 -7.29 -3.27
CA ILE A 55 3.92 -6.08 -2.80
C ILE A 55 5.14 -5.75 -3.66
N ALA A 56 5.48 -4.47 -3.75
CA ALA A 56 6.76 -4.04 -4.28
C ALA A 56 7.87 -4.29 -3.25
N SER A 57 9.07 -4.65 -3.73
CA SER A 57 10.24 -4.87 -2.86
C SER A 57 10.60 -3.63 -2.02
N SER A 58 10.36 -2.43 -2.54
CA SER A 58 10.56 -1.18 -1.78
C SER A 58 9.66 -1.11 -0.53
N MET A 59 8.44 -1.64 -0.58
CA MET A 59 7.56 -1.71 0.59
C MET A 59 8.09 -2.69 1.62
N TYR A 60 8.55 -3.87 1.20
CA TYR A 60 9.16 -4.86 2.08
C TYR A 60 10.34 -4.25 2.85
N TYR A 61 11.30 -3.64 2.14
CA TYR A 61 12.49 -3.08 2.79
C TYR A 61 12.16 -1.90 3.69
N GLY A 62 11.15 -1.09 3.34
CA GLY A 62 10.64 -0.03 4.23
C GLY A 62 10.10 -0.60 5.54
N TRP A 63 9.21 -1.60 5.47
CA TRP A 63 8.64 -2.23 6.66
C TRP A 63 9.69 -3.00 7.48
N SER A 64 10.61 -3.71 6.82
CA SER A 64 11.69 -4.44 7.49
C SER A 64 12.58 -3.48 8.29
N LYS A 65 12.92 -2.32 7.72
CA LYS A 65 13.66 -1.28 8.43
C LYS A 65 12.91 -0.77 9.66
N GLU A 66 11.65 -0.35 9.49
CA GLU A 66 10.82 0.17 10.59
C GLU A 66 10.66 -0.88 11.71
N PHE A 67 10.45 -2.14 11.35
CA PHE A 67 10.31 -3.25 12.29
C PHE A 67 11.59 -3.49 13.10
N LEU A 68 12.75 -3.52 12.45
CA LEU A 68 14.04 -3.73 13.11
C LEU A 68 14.45 -2.54 13.98
N GLU A 69 14.09 -1.31 13.58
CA GLU A 69 14.34 -0.11 14.39
C GLU A 69 13.46 -0.09 15.66
N ALA A 70 12.22 -0.53 15.57
CA ALA A 70 11.33 -0.65 16.72
C ALA A 70 11.85 -1.63 17.80
N GLY A 71 12.59 -2.67 17.39
CA GLY A 71 13.17 -3.67 18.29
C GLY A 71 14.51 -3.29 18.93
N LYS A 72 15.12 -2.14 18.60
CA LYS A 72 16.43 -1.70 19.12
C LYS A 72 16.34 -0.89 20.43
N LYS A 73 15.16 -0.87 21.06
CA LYS A 73 14.91 -0.10 22.28
C LYS A 73 14.66 -1.00 23.48
#